data_AF-A0A3M1IYY8-F1
#
_entry.id   AF-A0A3M1IYY8-F1
#
_cell.length_a   1.000
_cell.length_b   1.000
_cell.length_c   1.000
_cell.angle_alpha   90.00
_cell.angle_beta   90.00
_cell.angle_gamma   90.00
#
_symmetry.space_group_name_H-M   'P 1'
#
loop_
_entity.id
_entity.type
_entity.pdbx_description
1 polymer ?
#
loop_
_entity_poly.entity_id
_entity_poly.type
_entity_poly.pdbx_seq_one_letter_code
_entity_poly.pdbx_strand_id
1 'polypeptide(L)'
;MEKSYVVEILRTLEAEEQRDFGRWLASPFFNTRQDVVRLYNYLTQGQHLWDAKYLDKGRVFRRVFRGEAYQDAKLRQAVHFLGKQLEAFLAYEQVADERYAFDLAYLKSLRRRKLGKVFQKKVNALNREGLPGMGQDSRGLRNAFMMYDEIYTFKLNANLATEEHLQQTVDMFDTQFIADKLKYACLELSHNKV
;
A
#
# COMPACT_ATOMS: atom_id res chain seq x y z
N MET A 1 -23.56 -13.51 6.19
CA MET A 1 -22.12 -13.19 6.21
C MET A 1 -21.84 -11.81 6.81
N GLU A 2 -22.76 -11.30 7.63
CA GLU A 2 -22.72 -9.95 8.16
C GLU A 2 -21.51 -9.67 9.06
N LYS A 3 -21.10 -10.66 9.87
CA LYS A 3 -19.90 -10.61 10.73
C LYS A 3 -18.62 -11.03 10.00
N SER A 4 -18.56 -10.83 8.68
CA SER A 4 -17.36 -11.11 7.92
C SER A 4 -16.50 -9.86 7.90
N TYR A 5 -15.20 -10.02 8.17
CA TYR A 5 -14.24 -8.91 8.07
C TYR A 5 -14.29 -8.20 6.71
N VAL A 6 -14.61 -8.92 5.62
CA VAL A 6 -14.78 -8.33 4.29
C VAL A 6 -15.92 -7.31 4.27
N VAL A 7 -17.05 -7.63 4.92
CA VAL A 7 -18.19 -6.70 5.01
C VAL A 7 -17.82 -5.50 5.88
N GLU A 8 -17.11 -5.72 6.99
CA GLU A 8 -16.65 -4.65 7.87
C GLU A 8 -15.74 -3.67 7.13
N ILE A 9 -14.75 -4.15 6.39
CA ILE A 9 -13.85 -3.29 5.61
C ILE A 9 -14.59 -2.62 4.45
N LEU A 10 -15.45 -3.34 3.70
CA LEU A 10 -16.20 -2.73 2.59
C LEU A 10 -17.11 -1.58 3.05
N ARG A 11 -17.57 -1.60 4.31
CA ARG A 11 -18.37 -0.53 4.91
C ARG A 11 -17.56 0.72 5.22
N THR A 12 -16.23 0.63 5.34
CA THR A 12 -15.37 1.79 5.58
C THR A 12 -14.95 2.48 4.30
N LEU A 13 -15.07 1.81 3.14
CA LEU A 13 -14.67 2.39 1.86
C LEU A 13 -15.60 3.54 1.46
N GLU A 14 -15.00 4.68 1.15
CA GLU A 14 -15.69 5.81 0.55
C GLU A 14 -16.13 5.50 -0.89
N ALA A 15 -17.01 6.34 -1.46
CA ALA A 15 -17.57 6.10 -2.79
C ALA A 15 -16.48 6.04 -3.89
N GLU A 16 -15.41 6.83 -3.73
CA GLU A 16 -14.26 6.79 -4.63
C GLU A 16 -13.46 5.48 -4.49
N GLU A 17 -13.11 5.09 -3.27
CA GLU A 17 -12.40 3.83 -3.01
C GLU A 17 -13.19 2.60 -3.49
N GLN A 18 -14.52 2.61 -3.33
CA GLN A 18 -15.36 1.54 -3.88
C GLN A 18 -15.23 1.48 -5.41
N ARG A 19 -15.38 2.61 -6.10
CA ARG A 19 -15.24 2.66 -7.56
C ARG A 19 -13.86 2.18 -8.02
N ASP A 20 -12.83 2.56 -7.29
CA ASP A 20 -11.43 2.26 -7.61
C ASP A 20 -11.09 0.79 -7.35
N PHE A 21 -11.58 0.24 -6.24
CA PHE A 21 -11.52 -1.20 -5.96
C PHE A 21 -12.31 -2.02 -6.99
N GLY A 22 -13.43 -1.50 -7.49
CA GLY A 22 -14.15 -2.09 -8.61
C GLY A 22 -13.27 -2.20 -9.88
N ARG A 23 -12.50 -1.15 -10.21
CA ARG A 23 -11.53 -1.19 -11.32
C ARG A 23 -10.38 -2.16 -11.04
N TRP A 24 -9.87 -2.20 -9.81
CA TRP A 24 -8.85 -3.15 -9.36
C TRP A 24 -9.29 -4.60 -9.59
N LEU A 25 -10.50 -4.95 -9.16
CA LEU A 25 -11.07 -6.30 -9.33
C LEU A 25 -11.36 -6.68 -10.79
N ALA A 26 -11.65 -5.68 -11.64
CA ALA A 26 -11.86 -5.89 -13.07
C ALA A 26 -10.54 -6.08 -13.83
N SER A 27 -9.40 -5.68 -13.26
CA SER A 27 -8.09 -5.81 -13.89
C SER A 27 -7.61 -7.27 -13.87
N PRO A 28 -7.32 -7.87 -15.04
CA PRO A 28 -6.80 -9.23 -15.13
C PRO A 28 -5.40 -9.36 -14.52
N PHE A 29 -4.70 -8.25 -14.30
CA PHE A 29 -3.41 -8.25 -13.62
C PHE A 29 -3.55 -8.57 -12.12
N PHE A 30 -4.62 -8.13 -11.47
CA PHE A 30 -4.84 -8.35 -10.04
C PHE A 30 -5.81 -9.48 -9.75
N ASN A 31 -6.81 -9.70 -10.61
CA ASN A 31 -7.85 -10.69 -10.37
C ASN A 31 -8.32 -11.38 -11.67
N THR A 32 -8.34 -12.71 -11.65
CA THR A 32 -8.89 -13.54 -12.73
C THR A 32 -10.23 -14.18 -12.35
N ARG A 33 -10.63 -14.07 -11.07
CA ARG A 33 -11.81 -14.74 -10.51
C ARG A 33 -13.07 -13.91 -10.70
N GLN A 34 -13.93 -14.36 -11.60
CA GLN A 34 -15.21 -13.68 -11.90
C GLN A 34 -16.24 -13.81 -10.76
N ASP A 35 -16.17 -14.85 -9.94
CA ASP A 35 -17.02 -14.99 -8.76
C ASP A 35 -16.72 -13.92 -7.70
N VAL A 36 -15.46 -13.52 -7.55
CA VAL A 36 -15.04 -12.41 -6.68
C VAL A 36 -15.63 -11.08 -7.17
N VAL A 37 -15.55 -10.79 -8.47
CA VAL A 37 -16.14 -9.57 -9.06
C VAL A 37 -17.65 -9.55 -8.85
N ARG A 38 -18.33 -10.68 -9.10
CA ARG A 38 -19.79 -10.78 -8.88
C ARG A 38 -20.18 -10.62 -7.42
N LEU A 39 -19.38 -11.16 -6.49
CA LEU A 39 -19.61 -11.01 -5.06
C LEU A 39 -19.47 -9.54 -4.66
N TYR A 40 -18.39 -8.87 -5.07
CA TYR A 40 -18.17 -7.45 -4.82
C TYR A 40 -19.35 -6.61 -5.34
N ASN A 41 -19.69 -6.75 -6.63
CA ASN A 41 -20.78 -6.01 -7.25
C ASN A 41 -22.13 -6.24 -6.57
N TYR A 42 -22.38 -7.46 -6.08
CA TYR A 42 -23.60 -7.73 -5.33
C TYR A 42 -23.59 -7.03 -3.97
N LEU A 43 -22.48 -7.08 -3.23
CA LEU A 43 -22.39 -6.48 -1.90
C LEU A 43 -22.50 -4.95 -1.97
N THR A 44 -21.85 -4.30 -2.94
CA THR A 44 -21.86 -2.83 -3.08
C THR A 44 -23.07 -2.28 -3.84
N GLN A 45 -24.02 -3.12 -4.24
CA GLN A 45 -25.23 -2.68 -4.92
C GLN A 45 -26.20 -2.00 -3.93
N GLY A 46 -26.49 -0.72 -4.13
CA GLY A 46 -27.46 0.02 -3.32
C GLY A 46 -27.10 0.00 -1.85
N GLN A 47 -28.00 -0.50 -0.99
CA GLN A 47 -27.79 -0.59 0.46
C GLN A 47 -27.48 -2.01 0.94
N HIS A 48 -27.06 -2.93 0.06
CA HIS A 48 -26.87 -4.34 0.42
C HIS A 48 -25.85 -4.56 1.55
N LEU A 49 -24.79 -3.74 1.64
CA LEU A 49 -23.82 -3.79 2.75
C LEU A 49 -24.44 -3.49 4.13
N TRP A 50 -25.55 -2.77 4.18
CA TRP A 50 -26.13 -2.22 5.41
C TRP A 50 -27.41 -2.93 5.85
N ASP A 51 -27.95 -3.83 5.03
CA ASP A 51 -29.18 -4.55 5.31
C ASP A 51 -28.91 -6.07 5.37
N ALA A 52 -29.07 -6.63 6.56
CA ALA A 52 -28.81 -8.03 6.89
C ALA A 52 -29.50 -9.02 5.94
N LYS A 53 -30.68 -8.66 5.38
CA LYS A 53 -31.41 -9.52 4.44
C LYS A 53 -30.67 -9.75 3.13
N TYR A 54 -29.76 -8.84 2.75
CA TYR A 54 -28.91 -9.00 1.57
C TYR A 54 -27.60 -9.72 1.88
N LEU A 55 -27.21 -9.78 3.16
CA LEU A 55 -26.03 -10.49 3.63
C LEU A 55 -26.31 -11.95 4.01
N ASP A 56 -27.55 -12.42 3.85
CA ASP A 56 -27.89 -13.84 3.98
C ASP A 56 -27.09 -14.68 2.97
N LYS A 57 -26.47 -15.76 3.47
CA LYS A 57 -25.57 -16.59 2.66
C LYS A 57 -26.28 -17.25 1.48
N GLY A 58 -27.51 -17.73 1.68
CA GLY A 58 -28.29 -18.38 0.65
C GLY A 58 -28.64 -17.41 -0.48
N ARG A 59 -29.04 -16.19 -0.13
CA ARG A 59 -29.32 -15.12 -1.08
C ARG A 59 -28.07 -14.69 -1.85
N VAL A 60 -26.96 -14.46 -1.15
CA VAL A 60 -25.68 -14.09 -1.77
C VAL A 60 -25.25 -15.19 -2.74
N PHE A 61 -25.25 -16.45 -2.31
CA PHE A 61 -24.85 -17.58 -3.14
C PHE A 61 -25.67 -17.64 -4.43
N ARG A 62 -27.00 -17.56 -4.33
CA ARG A 62 -27.89 -17.61 -5.50
C ARG A 62 -27.59 -16.52 -6.52
N ARG A 63 -27.17 -15.34 -6.06
CA ARG A 63 -26.83 -14.23 -6.93
C ARG A 63 -25.44 -14.39 -7.57
N VAL A 64 -24.46 -14.84 -6.80
CA VAL A 64 -23.05 -14.96 -7.23
C VAL A 64 -22.82 -16.22 -8.08
N PHE A 65 -23.50 -17.32 -7.78
CA PHE A 65 -23.39 -18.63 -8.43
C PHE A 65 -24.75 -19.04 -9.01
N ARG A 66 -25.20 -18.31 -10.03
CA ARG A 66 -26.53 -18.52 -10.62
C ARG A 66 -26.68 -19.94 -11.17
N GLY A 67 -27.77 -20.61 -10.81
CA GLY A 67 -28.10 -21.95 -11.30
C GLY A 67 -27.41 -23.09 -10.55
N GLU A 68 -26.60 -22.80 -9.54
CA GLU A 68 -25.92 -23.82 -8.74
C GLU A 68 -26.68 -24.11 -7.44
N ALA A 69 -26.61 -25.37 -6.98
CA ALA A 69 -27.07 -25.74 -5.65
C ALA A 69 -26.18 -25.08 -4.58
N TYR A 70 -26.79 -24.68 -3.46
CA TYR A 70 -26.07 -23.98 -2.39
C TYR A 70 -24.88 -24.78 -1.87
N GLN A 71 -23.69 -24.19 -1.95
CA GLN A 71 -22.44 -24.76 -1.44
C GLN A 71 -21.69 -23.74 -0.60
N ASP A 72 -21.78 -23.88 0.73
CA ASP A 72 -21.17 -22.93 1.67
C ASP A 72 -19.64 -22.84 1.52
N ALA A 73 -18.97 -23.94 1.17
CA ALA A 73 -17.52 -23.94 0.91
C ALA A 73 -17.13 -23.03 -0.27
N LYS A 74 -17.93 -23.04 -1.35
CA LYS A 74 -17.68 -22.23 -2.54
C LYS A 74 -17.89 -20.74 -2.24
N LEU A 75 -18.92 -20.39 -1.46
CA LEU A 75 -19.12 -19.02 -0.99
C LEU A 75 -17.96 -18.56 -0.10
N ARG A 76 -17.55 -19.38 0.86
CA ARG A 76 -16.39 -19.07 1.73
C ARG A 76 -15.13 -18.83 0.92
N GLN A 77 -14.92 -19.61 -0.14
CA GLN A 77 -13.80 -19.40 -1.05
C GLN A 77 -13.87 -18.04 -1.76
N ALA A 78 -15.02 -17.66 -2.35
CA ALA A 78 -15.18 -16.35 -2.98
C ALA A 78 -14.97 -15.18 -2.00
N VAL A 79 -15.48 -15.31 -0.76
CA VAL A 79 -15.25 -14.32 0.30
C VAL A 79 -13.76 -14.22 0.65
N HIS A 80 -13.06 -15.35 0.80
CA HIS A 80 -11.62 -15.35 1.07
C HIS A 80 -10.82 -14.63 -0.02
N PHE A 81 -11.11 -14.92 -1.29
CA PHE A 81 -10.41 -14.25 -2.40
C PHE A 81 -10.79 -12.77 -2.51
N LEU A 82 -12.05 -12.40 -2.26
CA LEU A 82 -12.43 -10.99 -2.19
C LEU A 82 -11.66 -10.26 -1.08
N GLY A 83 -11.54 -10.87 0.10
CA GLY A 83 -10.78 -10.32 1.21
C GLY A 83 -9.30 -10.13 0.86
N LYS A 84 -8.66 -11.10 0.21
CA LYS A 84 -7.28 -10.96 -0.28
C LYS A 84 -7.11 -9.79 -1.26
N GLN A 85 -8.06 -9.61 -2.17
CA GLN A 85 -8.00 -8.48 -3.10
C GLN A 85 -8.17 -7.15 -2.38
N LEU A 86 -9.05 -7.10 -1.38
CA LEU A 86 -9.30 -5.91 -0.59
C LEU A 86 -8.10 -5.51 0.28
N GLU A 87 -7.45 -6.50 0.91
CA GLU A 87 -6.19 -6.30 1.64
C GLU A 87 -5.10 -5.72 0.72
N ALA A 88 -4.93 -6.30 -0.47
CA ALA A 88 -3.94 -5.82 -1.44
C ALA A 88 -4.26 -4.42 -1.98
N PHE A 89 -5.54 -4.12 -2.22
CA PHE A 89 -5.99 -2.81 -2.67
C PHE A 89 -5.74 -1.74 -1.60
N LEU A 90 -6.13 -1.97 -0.35
CA LEU A 90 -5.90 -1.00 0.73
C LEU A 90 -4.42 -0.76 0.99
N ALA A 91 -3.60 -1.81 0.92
CA ALA A 91 -2.15 -1.65 1.01
C ALA A 91 -1.60 -0.83 -0.18
N TYR A 92 -2.14 -1.03 -1.39
CA TYR A 92 -1.78 -0.23 -2.55
C TYR A 92 -2.16 1.24 -2.38
N GLU A 93 -3.39 1.54 -1.95
CA GLU A 93 -3.85 2.91 -1.73
C GLU A 93 -2.97 3.62 -0.68
N GLN A 94 -2.63 2.94 0.42
CA GLN A 94 -1.75 3.50 1.43
C GLN A 94 -0.35 3.82 0.91
N VAL A 95 0.21 2.98 0.03
CA VAL A 95 1.49 3.23 -0.64
C VAL A 95 1.37 4.31 -1.71
N ALA A 96 0.23 4.39 -2.39
CA ALA A 96 -0.02 5.37 -3.44
C ALA A 96 -0.19 6.80 -2.90
N ASP A 97 -0.77 6.93 -1.71
CA ASP A 97 -0.86 8.20 -0.99
C ASP A 97 0.51 8.71 -0.49
N GLU A 98 1.47 7.79 -0.28
CA GLU A 98 2.83 8.17 0.07
C GLU A 98 3.56 8.80 -1.14
N ARG A 99 3.68 10.14 -1.09
CA ARG A 99 4.29 11.00 -2.13
C ARG A 99 5.52 10.43 -2.84
N TYR A 100 6.41 9.74 -2.12
CA TYR A 100 7.69 9.24 -2.66
C TYR A 100 7.84 7.72 -2.64
N ALA A 101 6.84 6.96 -2.17
CA ALA A 101 6.99 5.51 -2.03
C ALA A 101 7.21 4.83 -3.39
N PHE A 102 6.43 5.20 -4.41
CA PHE A 102 6.63 4.70 -5.77
C PHE A 102 7.98 5.09 -6.37
N ASP A 103 8.47 6.28 -6.04
CA ASP A 103 9.75 6.76 -6.56
C ASP A 103 10.94 6.01 -5.99
N LEU A 104 10.92 5.74 -4.68
CA LEU A 104 11.94 4.92 -4.02
C LEU A 104 11.89 3.47 -4.53
N ALA A 105 10.70 2.90 -4.69
CA ALA A 105 10.52 1.58 -5.30
C ALA A 105 11.05 1.54 -6.75
N TYR A 106 10.85 2.63 -7.51
CA TYR A 106 11.35 2.74 -8.87
C TYR A 106 12.88 2.84 -8.92
N LEU A 107 13.51 3.64 -8.05
CA LEU A 107 14.98 3.69 -7.92
C LEU A 107 15.57 2.30 -7.66
N LYS A 108 14.97 1.55 -6.73
CA LYS A 108 15.36 0.17 -6.43
C LYS A 108 15.24 -0.75 -7.64
N SER A 109 14.15 -0.62 -8.42
CA SER A 109 13.96 -1.36 -9.68
C SER A 109 15.03 -1.00 -10.72
N LEU A 110 15.32 0.29 -10.91
CA LEU A 110 16.36 0.77 -11.83
C LEU A 110 17.75 0.27 -11.44
N ARG A 111 18.09 0.27 -10.15
CA ARG A 111 19.34 -0.27 -9.63
C ARG A 111 19.46 -1.77 -9.91
N ARG A 112 18.43 -2.56 -9.59
CA ARG A 112 18.41 -4.02 -9.87
C ARG A 112 18.59 -4.34 -11.35
N ARG A 113 18.07 -3.47 -12.22
CA ARG A 113 18.17 -3.58 -13.68
C ARG A 113 19.44 -2.93 -14.26
N LYS A 114 20.31 -2.36 -13.43
CA LYS A 114 21.56 -1.67 -13.80
C LYS A 114 21.35 -0.50 -14.78
N LEU A 115 20.22 0.21 -14.69
CA LEU A 115 19.85 1.31 -15.60
C LEU A 115 20.41 2.66 -15.13
N GLY A 116 21.74 2.81 -15.12
CA GLY A 116 22.42 3.94 -14.49
C GLY A 116 22.03 5.33 -14.99
N LYS A 117 21.87 5.53 -16.30
CA LYS A 117 21.46 6.84 -16.86
C LYS A 117 20.06 7.25 -16.38
N VAL A 118 19.13 6.31 -16.35
CA VAL A 118 17.74 6.55 -15.91
C VAL A 118 17.70 6.74 -14.39
N PHE A 119 18.48 5.95 -13.65
CA PHE A 119 18.62 6.08 -12.20
C PHE A 119 19.08 7.49 -11.81
N GLN A 120 20.18 7.97 -12.41
CA GLN A 120 20.70 9.30 -12.10
C GLN A 120 19.71 10.42 -12.49
N LYS A 121 19.01 10.27 -13.61
CA LYS A 121 17.96 11.23 -14.00
C LYS A 121 16.85 11.30 -12.94
N LYS A 122 16.40 10.17 -12.40
CA LYS A 122 15.37 10.14 -11.35
C LYS A 122 15.87 10.71 -10.02
N VAL A 123 17.09 10.37 -9.60
CA VAL A 123 17.72 10.97 -8.40
C VAL A 123 17.78 12.50 -8.52
N ASN A 124 18.23 13.01 -9.67
CA ASN A 124 18.31 14.45 -9.89
C ASN A 124 16.92 15.12 -9.85
N ALA A 125 15.87 14.45 -10.33
CA ALA A 125 14.50 14.95 -10.24
C ALA A 125 14.03 15.01 -8.78
N LEU A 126 14.23 13.94 -8.00
CA LEU A 126 13.84 13.89 -6.59
C LEU A 126 14.57 14.93 -5.73
N ASN A 127 15.85 15.18 -6.01
CA ASN A 127 16.60 16.25 -5.36
C ASN A 127 16.03 17.64 -5.67
N ARG A 128 15.61 17.90 -6.93
CA ARG A 128 14.96 19.16 -7.32
C ARG A 128 13.57 19.34 -6.71
N GLU A 129 12.83 18.25 -6.57
CA GLU A 129 11.54 18.23 -5.87
C GLU A 129 11.68 18.42 -4.37
N GLY A 130 12.92 18.47 -3.85
CA GLY A 130 13.19 18.75 -2.45
C GLY A 130 13.00 17.55 -1.54
N LEU A 131 13.04 16.30 -2.01
CA LEU A 131 12.99 15.11 -1.15
C LEU A 131 13.94 15.22 0.06
N PRO A 132 15.21 15.66 -0.11
CA PRO A 132 16.12 15.83 1.03
C PRO A 132 15.75 16.96 1.99
N GLY A 133 14.86 17.89 1.60
CA GLY A 133 14.54 19.12 2.34
C GLY A 133 13.06 19.31 2.70
N MET A 134 12.13 18.47 2.24
CA MET A 134 10.68 18.70 2.34
C MET A 134 9.97 18.02 3.53
N GLY A 135 10.69 17.49 4.51
CA GLY A 135 10.03 17.02 5.72
C GLY A 135 11.00 16.93 6.87
N GLN A 136 10.91 17.88 7.79
CA GLN A 136 11.46 17.70 9.14
C GLN A 136 10.58 16.75 9.98
N ASP A 137 9.52 16.21 9.39
CA ASP A 137 8.78 15.11 9.99
C ASP A 137 9.51 13.77 9.77
N SER A 138 9.22 12.80 10.63
CA SER A 138 9.84 11.47 10.61
C SER A 138 9.77 10.76 9.24
N ARG A 139 8.69 11.03 8.47
CA ARG A 139 8.49 10.41 7.16
C ARG A 139 9.41 11.00 6.09
N GLY A 140 9.54 12.32 6.04
CA GLY A 140 10.47 12.99 5.13
C GLY A 140 11.91 12.54 5.36
N LEU A 141 12.34 12.51 6.62
CA LEU A 141 13.68 12.05 7.01
C LEU A 141 13.93 10.58 6.60
N ARG A 142 12.94 9.70 6.80
CA ARG A 142 13.03 8.30 6.38
C ARG A 142 13.16 8.16 4.88
N ASN A 143 12.36 8.89 4.11
CA ASN A 143 12.41 8.85 2.65
C ASN A 143 13.73 9.38 2.10
N ALA A 144 14.28 10.43 2.72
CA ALA A 144 15.60 10.95 2.39
C ALA A 144 16.68 9.89 2.64
N PHE A 145 16.73 9.29 3.83
CA PHE A 145 17.64 8.20 4.14
C PHE A 145 17.53 7.04 3.13
N MET A 146 16.31 6.57 2.83
CA MET A 146 16.08 5.50 1.86
C MET A 146 16.60 5.84 0.46
N MET A 147 16.49 7.10 0.02
CA MET A 147 17.04 7.52 -1.26
C MET A 147 18.58 7.47 -1.25
N TYR A 148 19.22 8.01 -0.21
CA TYR A 148 20.68 8.02 -0.12
C TYR A 148 21.26 6.60 0.00
N ASP A 149 20.61 5.69 0.73
CA ASP A 149 20.98 4.27 0.77
C ASP A 149 20.91 3.61 -0.62
N GLU A 150 19.86 3.91 -1.40
CA GLU A 150 19.73 3.42 -2.77
C GLU A 150 20.80 4.00 -3.70
N ILE A 151 21.17 5.28 -3.54
CA ILE A 151 22.28 5.93 -4.27
C ILE A 151 23.60 5.25 -3.93
N TYR A 152 23.92 5.11 -2.64
CA TYR A 152 25.14 4.47 -2.18
C TYR A 152 25.24 3.03 -2.67
N THR A 153 24.19 2.23 -2.52
CA THR A 153 24.15 0.84 -3.00
C THR A 153 24.33 0.76 -4.52
N PHE A 154 23.73 1.67 -5.28
CA PHE A 154 23.93 1.73 -6.73
C PHE A 154 25.40 2.00 -7.09
N LYS A 155 26.03 2.98 -6.43
CA LYS A 155 27.44 3.34 -6.65
C LYS A 155 28.37 2.21 -6.23
N LEU A 156 28.09 1.56 -5.10
CA LEU A 156 28.85 0.41 -4.60
C LEU A 156 28.85 -0.73 -5.62
N ASN A 157 27.68 -1.09 -6.16
CA ASN A 157 27.54 -2.12 -7.19
C ASN A 157 28.27 -1.79 -8.51
N ALA A 158 28.54 -0.51 -8.76
CA ALA A 158 29.29 -0.05 -9.92
C ALA A 158 30.79 0.14 -9.64
N ASN A 159 31.28 -0.14 -8.42
CA ASN A 159 32.62 0.22 -7.94
C ASN A 159 32.92 1.72 -8.07
N LEU A 160 31.88 2.56 -7.89
CA LEU A 160 31.95 4.03 -7.96
C LEU A 160 31.57 4.69 -6.62
N ALA A 161 31.42 3.91 -5.55
CA ALA A 161 31.17 4.46 -4.22
C ALA A 161 32.42 5.17 -3.71
N THR A 162 32.20 6.30 -3.03
CA THR A 162 33.24 7.07 -2.34
C THR A 162 32.85 7.21 -0.88
N GLU A 163 33.81 7.62 -0.04
CA GLU A 163 33.55 7.99 1.36
C GLU A 163 32.46 9.05 1.49
N GLU A 164 32.42 10.04 0.59
CA GLU A 164 31.38 11.08 0.58
C GLU A 164 29.97 10.48 0.45
N HIS A 165 29.77 9.51 -0.45
CA HIS A 165 28.45 8.88 -0.62
C HIS A 165 28.03 8.10 0.64
N LEU A 166 28.99 7.46 1.31
CA LEU A 166 28.73 6.76 2.56
C LEU A 166 28.39 7.76 3.67
N GLN A 167 29.17 8.84 3.80
CA GLN A 167 28.96 9.88 4.80
C GLN A 167 27.58 10.52 4.65
N GLN A 168 27.16 10.87 3.43
CA GLN A 168 25.81 11.40 3.18
C GLN A 168 24.71 10.43 3.63
N THR A 169 24.91 9.12 3.43
CA THR A 169 23.95 8.10 3.87
C THR A 169 23.89 8.02 5.40
N VAL A 170 25.04 8.04 6.06
CA VAL A 170 25.16 8.04 7.52
C VAL A 170 24.53 9.29 8.13
N ASP A 171 24.82 10.48 7.59
CA ASP A 171 24.26 11.75 8.08
C ASP A 171 22.72 11.75 8.05
N MET A 172 22.14 11.21 6.97
CA MET A 172 20.68 11.10 6.84
C MET A 172 20.10 10.06 7.80
N PHE A 173 20.80 8.94 8.00
CA PHE A 173 20.41 7.95 9.00
C PHE A 173 20.42 8.53 10.41
N ASP A 174 21.50 9.21 10.79
CA ASP A 174 21.65 9.83 12.12
C ASP A 174 20.56 10.89 12.36
N THR A 175 20.30 11.74 11.36
CA THR A 175 19.24 12.75 11.44
C THR A 175 17.87 12.10 11.68
N GLN A 176 17.52 11.07 10.90
CA GLN A 176 16.27 10.33 11.07
C GLN A 176 16.19 9.68 12.45
N PHE A 177 17.26 8.99 12.86
CA PHE A 177 17.33 8.26 14.13
C PHE A 177 17.15 9.19 15.33
N ILE A 178 17.87 10.31 15.36
CA ILE A 178 17.81 11.30 16.44
C ILE A 178 16.40 11.91 16.51
N ALA A 179 15.82 12.30 15.38
CA ALA A 179 14.47 12.86 15.32
C ALA A 179 13.42 11.88 15.86
N ASP A 180 13.48 10.61 15.43
CA ASP A 180 12.59 9.56 15.91
C ASP A 180 12.79 9.33 17.42
N LYS A 181 14.04 9.30 17.90
CA LYS A 181 14.34 9.09 19.31
C LYS A 181 13.79 10.22 20.19
N LEU A 182 13.96 11.48 19.77
CA LEU A 182 13.42 12.65 20.47
C LEU A 182 11.89 12.61 20.52
N LYS A 183 11.24 12.27 19.39
CA LYS A 183 9.78 12.12 19.33
C LYS A 183 9.29 11.11 20.38
N TYR A 184 9.88 9.93 20.45
CA TYR A 184 9.48 8.91 21.41
C TYR A 184 9.80 9.29 22.86
N ALA A 185 10.94 9.94 23.12
CA ALA A 185 11.26 10.45 24.45
C ALA A 185 10.22 11.47 24.96
N CYS A 186 9.74 12.36 24.07
CA CYS A 186 8.66 13.30 24.41
C CYS A 186 7.34 12.56 24.73
N LEU A 187 7.00 11.52 23.98
CA LEU A 187 5.81 10.70 24.23
C LEU A 187 5.90 9.97 25.59
N GLU A 188 7.06 9.38 25.91
CA GLU A 188 7.31 8.75 27.21
C GLU A 188 7.14 9.76 28.36
N LEU A 189 7.70 10.96 28.22
CA LEU A 189 7.53 12.03 29.21
C LEU A 189 6.07 12.48 29.35
N SER A 190 5.28 12.51 28.26
CA SER A 190 3.86 12.84 28.35
C SER A 190 3.05 11.76 29.04
N HIS A 191 3.39 10.48 28.83
CA HIS A 191 2.72 9.36 29.49
C HIS A 191 2.98 9.33 31.00
N ASN A 192 4.19 9.68 31.43
CA ASN A 192 4.56 9.71 32.85
C ASN A 192 3.97 10.91 33.62
N LYS A 193 3.30 11.85 32.95
CA LYS A 193 2.64 13.02 33.55
C LYS A 193 1.13 12.86 33.71
N VAL A 194 0.56 11.74 33.28
CA VAL A 194 -0.84 11.33 33.49
C VAL A 194 -0.88 10.29 34.60
#